data_AF-A0A0G1BDN9-F1
#
_entry.id   AF-A0A0G1BDN9-F1
#
_cell.length_a   1.000
_cell.length_b   1.000
_cell.length_c   1.000
_cell.angle_alpha   90.00
_cell.angle_beta   90.00
_cell.angle_gamma   90.00
#
_symmetry.space_group_name_H-M   'P 1'
#
loop_
_entity.id
_entity.type
_entity.pdbx_description
1 polymer ?
#
loop_
_entity_poly.entity_id
_entity_poly.type
_entity_poly.pdbx_seq_one_letter_code
_entity_poly.pdbx_strand_id
1 'polypeptide(L)'
;EDGEIKEYKWVQGGSTISVNDTLETSYLKSGTQTIELVITDNKGETRSEQLDIRIYSKSFLLFLGLFITILLILAFYIIFTQDARTLFFDTKSAIRPDIRVPLKDADPMEVRFALQAVLDEDLEKEEPFSDRAARRWKMH
;
A
#
# COMPACT_ATOMS: atom_id res chain seq x y z
N GLU A 1 -8.50 -31.27 40.77
CA GLU A 1 -9.45 -30.58 39.86
C GLU A 1 -8.72 -29.42 39.23
N ASP A 2 -8.75 -29.33 37.91
CA ASP A 2 -8.21 -28.19 37.18
C ASP A 2 -9.22 -27.03 37.26
N GLY A 3 -8.74 -25.79 37.35
CA GLY A 3 -9.60 -24.61 37.49
C GLY A 3 -10.38 -24.33 36.21
N GLU A 4 -11.58 -23.76 36.35
CA GLU A 4 -12.39 -23.27 35.22
C GLU A 4 -12.20 -21.78 35.04
N ILE A 5 -12.16 -21.31 33.79
CA ILE A 5 -12.06 -19.87 33.51
C ILE A 5 -13.34 -19.18 34.00
N LYS A 6 -13.15 -18.12 34.79
CA LYS A 6 -14.22 -17.34 35.38
C LYS A 6 -14.31 -15.93 34.81
N GLU A 7 -13.18 -15.31 34.50
CA GLU A 7 -13.13 -13.92 34.06
C GLU A 7 -12.06 -13.71 32.99
N TYR A 8 -12.37 -12.84 32.03
CA TYR A 8 -11.44 -12.30 31.05
C TYR A 8 -11.30 -10.80 31.30
N LYS A 9 -10.10 -10.28 31.12
CA LYS A 9 -9.82 -8.85 31.29
C LYS A 9 -8.77 -8.41 30.27
N TRP A 10 -9.20 -7.59 29.33
CA TRP A 10 -8.34 -6.97 28.34
C TRP A 10 -7.84 -5.63 28.84
N VAL A 11 -6.53 -5.42 28.81
CA VAL A 11 -5.85 -4.23 29.34
C VAL A 11 -5.00 -3.59 28.26
N GLN A 12 -5.05 -2.27 28.16
CA GLN A 12 -4.19 -1.47 27.29
C GLN A 12 -3.70 -0.24 28.06
N GLY A 13 -2.38 -0.04 28.10
CA GLY A 13 -1.78 1.09 28.83
C GLY A 13 -2.16 1.13 30.31
N GLY A 14 -2.33 -0.03 30.95
CA GLY A 14 -2.74 -0.15 32.36
C GLY A 14 -4.23 0.04 32.64
N SER A 15 -5.05 0.34 31.63
CA SER A 15 -6.50 0.50 31.78
C SER A 15 -7.25 -0.69 31.21
N THR A 16 -8.33 -1.13 31.88
CA THR A 16 -9.19 -2.21 31.36
C THR A 16 -10.04 -1.67 30.21
N ILE A 17 -10.00 -2.35 29.06
CA ILE A 17 -10.73 -1.97 27.85
C ILE A 17 -11.88 -2.91 27.53
N SER A 18 -11.87 -4.14 28.04
CA SER A 18 -12.97 -5.11 27.91
C SER A 18 -12.87 -6.21 28.97
N VAL A 19 -14.01 -6.84 29.26
CA VAL A 19 -14.12 -8.03 30.13
C VAL A 19 -14.78 -9.22 29.44
N ASN A 20 -15.07 -9.10 28.15
CA ASN A 20 -15.60 -10.20 27.34
C ASN A 20 -14.47 -11.18 26.99
N ASP A 21 -14.84 -12.43 26.70
CA ASP A 21 -13.91 -13.45 26.20
C ASP A 21 -13.24 -13.05 24.87
N THR A 22 -13.91 -12.20 24.09
CA THR A 22 -13.45 -11.66 22.81
C THR A 22 -13.34 -10.14 22.87
N LEU A 23 -12.22 -9.59 22.37
CA LEU A 23 -12.03 -8.16 22.20
C LEU A 23 -12.35 -7.73 20.77
N GLU A 24 -13.40 -6.93 20.61
CA GLU A 24 -13.72 -6.26 19.36
C GLU A 24 -13.38 -4.77 19.46
N THR A 25 -12.58 -4.26 18.51
CA THR A 25 -12.25 -2.83 18.42
C THR A 25 -12.12 -2.42 16.97
N SER A 26 -12.75 -1.30 16.62
CA SER A 26 -12.72 -0.75 15.25
C SER A 26 -11.75 0.43 15.10
N TYR A 27 -11.23 0.97 16.21
CA TYR A 27 -10.40 2.17 16.20
C TYR A 27 -9.24 2.04 17.17
N LEU A 28 -8.10 1.64 16.63
CA LEU A 28 -6.83 1.71 17.32
C LEU A 28 -5.97 2.79 16.66
N LYS A 29 -5.30 3.59 17.49
CA LYS A 29 -4.40 4.64 17.00
C LYS A 29 -3.22 4.01 16.28
N SER A 30 -2.77 4.64 15.19
CA SER A 30 -1.55 4.21 14.50
C SER A 30 -0.35 4.24 15.45
N GLY A 31 0.53 3.26 15.31
CA GLY A 31 1.64 3.01 16.23
C GLY A 31 1.75 1.53 16.57
N THR A 32 2.63 1.18 17.50
CA THR A 32 2.60 -0.14 18.14
C THR A 32 1.65 -0.07 19.33
N GLN A 33 0.70 -0.99 19.37
CA GLN A 33 -0.28 -1.12 20.45
C GLN A 33 -0.04 -2.44 21.17
N THR A 34 0.26 -2.36 22.47
CA THR A 34 0.39 -3.55 23.32
C THR A 34 -0.92 -3.76 24.07
N ILE A 35 -1.52 -4.92 23.88
CA ILE A 35 -2.75 -5.34 24.54
C ILE A 35 -2.42 -6.56 25.40
N GLU A 36 -2.85 -6.56 26.65
CA GLU A 36 -2.71 -7.68 27.56
C GLU A 36 -4.06 -8.33 27.81
N LEU A 37 -4.14 -9.65 27.67
CA LEU A 37 -5.26 -10.44 28.16
C LEU A 37 -4.88 -11.03 29.50
N VAL A 38 -5.68 -10.78 30.54
CA VAL A 38 -5.61 -11.42 31.85
C VAL A 38 -6.83 -12.34 31.99
N ILE A 39 -6.59 -13.60 32.34
CA ILE A 39 -7.64 -14.59 32.61
C ILE A 39 -7.57 -14.97 34.08
N THR A 40 -8.71 -14.98 34.76
CA THR A 40 -8.84 -15.42 36.16
C THR A 40 -9.69 -16.69 36.22
N ASP A 41 -9.22 -17.70 36.96
CA ASP A 41 -9.98 -18.93 37.18
C ASP A 41 -10.94 -18.84 38.38
N ASN A 42 -11.73 -19.89 38.59
CA ASN A 42 -12.68 -19.99 39.69
C ASN A 42 -12.03 -20.12 41.09
N LYS A 43 -10.70 -20.32 41.16
CA LYS A 43 -9.92 -20.38 42.40
C LYS A 43 -9.18 -19.06 42.68
N GLY A 44 -9.26 -18.10 41.77
CA GLY A 44 -8.64 -16.78 41.89
C GLY A 44 -7.23 -16.71 41.30
N GLU A 45 -6.75 -17.77 40.64
CA GLU A 45 -5.46 -17.77 39.95
C GLU A 45 -5.57 -16.98 38.65
N THR A 46 -4.54 -16.19 38.33
CA THR A 46 -4.52 -15.34 37.13
C THR A 46 -3.38 -15.71 36.21
N ARG A 47 -3.62 -15.66 34.90
CA ARG A 47 -2.57 -15.75 33.87
C ARG A 47 -2.74 -14.62 32.87
N SER A 48 -1.64 -14.06 32.37
CA SER A 48 -1.68 -13.04 31.34
C SER A 48 -0.80 -13.33 30.13
N GLU A 49 -1.19 -12.75 28.99
CA GLU A 49 -0.51 -12.84 27.69
C GLU A 49 -0.57 -11.47 27.01
N GLN A 50 0.53 -11.06 26.36
CA GLN A 50 0.61 -9.78 25.65
C GLN A 50 0.64 -9.97 24.13
N LEU A 51 -0.05 -9.07 23.42
CA LEU A 51 -0.10 -8.99 21.98
C LEU A 51 0.32 -7.59 21.51
N ASP A 52 1.39 -7.54 20.70
CA ASP A 52 1.83 -6.33 20.04
C ASP A 52 1.25 -6.22 18.64
N ILE A 53 0.41 -5.21 18.42
CA ILE A 53 -0.25 -4.94 17.14
C ILE A 53 0.38 -3.68 16.53
N ARG A 54 1.00 -3.82 15.36
CA ARG A 54 1.48 -2.68 14.59
C ARG A 54 0.40 -2.14 13.66
N ILE A 55 0.03 -0.88 13.88
CA ILE A 55 -1.04 -0.22 13.13
C ILE A 55 -0.47 0.91 12.30
N TYR A 56 -0.66 0.82 10.99
CA TYR A 56 -0.20 1.83 10.06
C TYR A 56 -1.26 2.91 9.86
N SER A 57 -0.82 4.17 9.81
CA SER A 57 -1.73 5.27 9.53
C SER A 57 -2.18 5.26 8.07
N LYS A 58 -3.34 5.83 7.79
CA LYS A 58 -3.84 5.97 6.42
C LYS A 58 -2.84 6.74 5.54
N SER A 59 -2.22 7.79 6.07
CA SER A 59 -1.18 8.55 5.37
C SER A 59 0.05 7.72 5.05
N PHE A 60 0.49 6.85 5.96
CA PHE A 60 1.60 5.93 5.69
C PHE A 60 1.24 4.96 4.57
N LEU A 61 0.03 4.39 4.58
CA LEU A 61 -0.42 3.47 3.54
C LEU A 61 -0.57 4.16 2.18
N LEU A 62 -1.05 5.40 2.14
CA LEU A 62 -1.11 6.21 0.91
C LEU A 62 0.28 6.51 0.38
N PHE A 63 1.21 6.93 1.24
CA PHE A 63 2.59 7.17 0.85
C PHE A 63 3.27 5.89 0.37
N LEU A 64 3.12 4.78 1.08
CA LEU A 64 3.67 3.49 0.71
C LEU A 64 3.10 3.02 -0.63
N GLY A 65 1.80 3.20 -0.87
CA GLY A 65 1.17 2.89 -2.15
C GLY A 65 1.71 3.73 -3.30
N LEU A 66 1.87 5.04 -3.09
CA LEU A 66 2.47 5.95 -4.08
C LEU A 66 3.94 5.56 -4.35
N PHE A 67 4.71 5.30 -3.29
CA PHE A 67 6.11 4.90 -3.38
C PHE A 67 6.29 3.56 -4.10
N ILE A 68 5.48 2.54 -3.78
CA ILE A 68 5.50 1.25 -4.49
C ILE A 68 5.12 1.45 -5.96
N THR A 69 4.14 2.32 -6.24
CA THR A 69 3.74 2.61 -7.63
C THR A 69 4.89 3.24 -8.40
N ILE A 70 5.59 4.21 -7.81
CA ILE A 70 6.80 4.81 -8.38
C ILE A 70 7.90 3.74 -8.58
N LEU A 71 8.12 2.86 -7.60
CA LEU A 71 9.14 1.80 -7.69
C LEU A 71 8.84 0.73 -8.75
N LEU A 72 7.55 0.50 -9.03
CA LEU A 72 7.10 -0.39 -10.09
C LEU A 72 7.23 0.25 -11.47
N ILE A 73 7.36 1.58 -11.56
CA ILE A 73 7.71 2.26 -12.80
C ILE A 73 9.23 2.13 -13.00
N LEU A 74 9.64 1.61 -14.17
CA LEU A 74 11.06 1.47 -14.54
C LEU A 74 11.60 2.76 -15.13
N ALA A 75 10.84 3.32 -16.06
CA ALA A 75 11.20 4.50 -16.83
C ALA A 75 9.92 5.19 -17.33
N PHE A 76 10.07 6.44 -17.73
CA PHE A 76 9.02 7.16 -18.46
C PHE A 76 9.52 7.54 -19.86
N TYR A 77 8.61 7.81 -20.78
CA TYR A 77 8.94 8.36 -22.10
C TYR A 77 7.77 9.22 -22.60
N ILE A 78 8.06 10.17 -23.49
CA ILE A 78 7.05 11.07 -24.05
C ILE A 78 6.98 10.84 -25.55
N ILE A 79 5.79 10.50 -26.04
CA ILE A 79 5.52 10.45 -27.48
C ILE A 79 4.83 11.74 -27.88
N PHE A 80 5.41 12.39 -28.89
CA PHE A 80 4.86 13.56 -29.55
C PHE A 80 4.09 13.09 -30.79
N THR A 81 2.76 13.18 -30.75
CA THR A 81 1.93 13.00 -31.95
C THR A 81 1.51 14.37 -32.50
N GLN A 82 0.94 14.38 -33.71
CA GLN A 82 0.49 15.62 -34.35
C GLN A 82 -0.60 16.35 -33.55
N ASP A 83 -1.40 15.60 -32.78
CA ASP A 83 -2.57 16.12 -32.07
C ASP A 83 -2.34 16.30 -30.56
N ALA A 84 -1.38 15.60 -29.95
CA ALA A 84 -1.14 15.68 -28.51
C ALA A 84 0.25 15.16 -28.08
N ARG A 85 0.72 15.64 -26.92
CA ARG A 85 1.82 14.99 -26.19
C ARG A 85 1.25 14.01 -25.17
N THR A 86 1.76 12.79 -25.18
CA THR A 86 1.35 11.76 -24.22
C THR A 86 2.57 11.26 -23.47
N LEU A 87 2.49 11.34 -22.14
CA LEU A 87 3.46 10.77 -21.22
C LEU A 87 3.09 9.30 -20.98
N PHE A 88 4.09 8.44 -21.05
CA PHE A 88 3.96 7.01 -20.79
C PHE A 88 4.86 6.61 -19.62
N PHE A 89 4.37 5.67 -18.81
CA PHE A 89 5.17 5.01 -17.79
C PHE A 89 5.26 3.51 -18.07
N ASP A 90 6.49 3.02 -18.15
CA ASP A 90 6.76 1.60 -18.22
C ASP A 90 6.72 0.98 -16.84
N THR A 91 5.94 -0.08 -16.70
CA THR A 91 5.88 -0.83 -15.44
C THR A 91 6.73 -2.09 -15.53
N LYS A 92 7.30 -2.54 -14.40
CA LYS A 92 8.03 -3.82 -14.28
C LYS A 92 7.17 -5.05 -14.58
N SER A 93 5.84 -4.90 -14.67
CA SER A 93 4.91 -6.02 -14.75
C SER A 93 4.39 -6.20 -16.17
N ALA A 94 4.58 -7.40 -16.73
CA ALA A 94 4.04 -7.78 -18.04
C ALA A 94 2.50 -7.80 -18.12
N ILE A 95 1.80 -7.76 -16.98
CA ILE A 95 0.33 -7.81 -16.90
C ILE A 95 -0.26 -6.39 -16.78
N ARG A 96 0.52 -5.42 -16.29
CA ARG A 96 0.05 -4.04 -16.14
C ARG A 96 0.40 -3.27 -17.41
N PRO A 97 -0.61 -2.87 -18.21
CA PRO A 97 -0.35 -2.04 -19.38
C PRO A 97 0.32 -0.73 -18.96
N ASP A 98 1.11 -0.20 -19.88
CA ASP A 98 1.67 1.15 -19.84
C ASP A 98 0.62 2.18 -19.39
N ILE A 99 1.00 3.02 -18.42
CA ILE A 99 0.13 4.11 -17.95
C ILE A 99 0.27 5.27 -18.92
N ARG A 100 -0.85 5.73 -19.50
CA ARG A 100 -0.88 6.80 -20.50
C ARG A 100 -1.51 8.06 -19.92
N VAL A 101 -0.79 9.17 -19.99
CA VAL A 101 -1.21 10.46 -19.44
C VAL A 101 -1.12 11.53 -20.54
N PRO A 102 -2.26 11.95 -21.13
CA PRO A 102 -2.28 13.07 -22.07
C PRO A 102 -1.91 14.37 -21.34
N LEU A 103 -0.90 15.09 -21.82
CA LEU A 103 -0.41 16.29 -21.15
C LEU A 103 -1.32 17.51 -21.35
N LYS A 104 -2.18 17.50 -22.38
CA LYS A 104 -3.08 18.62 -22.73
C LYS A 104 -2.33 19.96 -22.73
N ASP A 105 -2.63 20.84 -21.77
CA ASP A 105 -2.06 22.19 -21.64
C ASP A 105 -0.77 22.23 -20.80
N ALA A 106 -0.35 21.12 -20.19
CA ALA A 106 0.87 21.06 -19.39
C ALA A 106 2.12 21.16 -20.27
N ASP A 107 3.12 21.92 -19.80
CA ASP A 107 4.42 22.03 -20.48
C ASP A 107 5.20 20.71 -20.36
N PRO A 108 5.50 20.02 -21.48
CA PRO A 108 6.27 18.78 -21.46
C PRO A 108 7.66 18.93 -20.83
N MET A 109 8.28 20.12 -20.91
CA MET A 109 9.60 20.36 -20.34
C MET A 109 9.57 20.42 -18.82
N GLU A 110 8.53 21.05 -18.25
CA GLU A 110 8.33 21.06 -16.80
C GLU A 110 8.03 19.66 -16.27
N VAL A 111 7.19 18.90 -16.97
CA VAL A 111 6.86 17.50 -16.65
C VAL A 111 8.12 16.62 -16.68
N ARG A 112 8.92 16.76 -17.73
CA ARG A 112 10.18 16.02 -17.90
C ARG A 112 11.15 16.33 -16.78
N PHE A 113 11.37 17.60 -16.46
CA PHE A 113 12.24 18.02 -15.36
C PHE A 113 11.80 17.42 -14.02
N ALA A 114 10.49 17.44 -13.74
CA ALA A 114 9.94 16.88 -12.49
C ALA A 114 10.11 15.36 -12.40
N LEU A 115 9.91 14.62 -13.50
CA LEU A 115 9.99 13.15 -13.51
C LEU A 115 11.43 12.64 -13.52
N GLN A 116 12.34 13.34 -14.21
CA GLN A 116 13.77 13.00 -14.22
C GLN A 116 14.41 13.05 -12.82
N ALA A 117 13.80 13.73 -11.86
CA ALA A 117 14.25 13.72 -10.46
C ALA A 117 14.07 12.36 -9.77
N VAL A 118 13.21 11.49 -10.30
CA VAL A 118 12.79 10.25 -9.63
C VAL A 118 12.78 9.02 -10.54
N LEU A 119 12.76 9.20 -11.86
CA LEU A 119 12.67 8.13 -12.85
C LEU A 119 13.58 8.43 -14.04
N ASP A 120 14.17 7.37 -14.60
CA ASP A 120 14.92 7.47 -15.84
C ASP A 120 13.96 7.67 -17.02
N GLU A 121 14.41 8.43 -18.01
CA GLU A 121 13.67 8.62 -19.26
C GLU A 121 14.21 7.68 -20.35
N ASP A 122 13.33 6.90 -20.96
CA ASP A 122 13.66 6.04 -22.10
C ASP A 122 13.49 6.83 -23.40
N LEU A 123 14.60 7.32 -23.95
CA LEU A 123 14.61 8.11 -25.19
C LEU A 123 14.58 7.26 -26.45
N GLU A 124 14.85 5.96 -26.35
CA GLU A 124 14.88 5.05 -27.50
C GLU A 124 13.49 4.49 -27.82
N LYS A 125 12.54 4.70 -26.92
CA LYS A 125 11.20 4.11 -27.01
C LYS A 125 10.23 4.96 -27.81
N GLU A 126 9.98 4.52 -29.04
CA GLU A 126 9.04 5.18 -29.95
C GLU A 126 7.57 4.74 -29.80
N GLU A 127 7.31 3.59 -29.16
CA GLU A 127 5.94 3.09 -28.98
C GLU A 127 5.74 2.12 -27.79
N PRO A 128 4.51 2.02 -27.25
CA PRO A 128 4.18 1.09 -26.18
C PRO A 128 4.27 -0.38 -26.59
N PHE A 129 4.68 -1.23 -25.64
CA PHE A 129 4.73 -2.68 -25.86
C PHE A 129 3.34 -3.27 -26.13
N SER A 130 2.32 -2.80 -25.40
CA SER A 130 0.92 -3.25 -25.57
C SER A 130 0.42 -3.01 -27.00
N ASP A 131 0.72 -1.86 -27.59
CA ASP A 131 0.35 -1.52 -28.97
C ASP A 131 1.07 -2.41 -29.99
N ARG A 132 2.37 -2.66 -29.79
CA ARG A 132 3.13 -3.64 -30.61
C ARG A 132 2.54 -5.04 -30.53
N ALA A 133 2.24 -5.50 -29.32
CA ALA A 133 1.69 -6.83 -29.08
C ALA A 133 0.31 -7.00 -29.72
N ALA A 134 -0.57 -6.01 -29.55
CA ALA A 134 -1.90 -6.00 -30.16
C ALA A 134 -1.85 -6.07 -31.69
N ARG A 135 -0.90 -5.36 -32.33
CA ARG A 135 -0.69 -5.48 -33.79
C ARG A 135 -0.22 -6.86 -34.21
N ARG A 136 0.70 -7.47 -33.46
CA ARG A 136 1.19 -8.84 -33.74
C ARG A 136 0.10 -9.88 -33.58
N TRP A 137 -0.77 -9.75 -32.58
CA TRP A 137 -1.91 -10.65 -32.38
C TRP A 137 -3.02 -10.48 -33.41
N LYS A 138 -3.26 -9.27 -33.93
CA LYS A 138 -4.23 -9.04 -35.02
C LYS A 138 -3.80 -9.56 -36.40
N MET A 139 -2.54 -9.99 -36.54
CA MET A 139 -1.99 -10.55 -37.79
C MET A 139 -2.05 -12.09 -37.87
N HIS A 140 -2.56 -12.76 -36.83
CA HIS A 140 -2.88 -14.20 -36.81
C HIS A 140 -4.39 -14.39 -36.67
#